data_AF-A0A7G5H2T8-F1
#
_entry.id   AF-A0A7G5H2T8-F1
#
_cell.length_a   1.000
_cell.length_b   1.000
_cell.length_c   1.000
_cell.angle_alpha   90.00
_cell.angle_beta   90.00
_cell.angle_gamma   90.00
#
_symmetry.space_group_name_H-M   'P 1'
#
loop_
_entity.id
_entity.type
_entity.pdbx_description
1 polymer ?
#
loop_
_entity_poly.entity_id
_entity_poly.type
_entity_poly.pdbx_seq_one_letter_code
_entity_poly.pdbx_strand_id
1 'polypeptide(L)'
;MNKKNISGIYLYRSLINNKVLQTEFNELEFGRGIMTISDADGTIKGTFNMGEGYEMTLKGTIFSEDKNSFLRMTGNGIPGTATDKWVYDYVGLIDPIWPNAVAQTPTITGSVIRSVDHGSSKAGVTATFYMVLTT
;
A
#
# COMPACT_ATOMS: atom_id res chain seq x y z
N MET A 1 8.17 -20.75 10.47
CA MET A 1 6.79 -20.55 9.97
C MET A 1 6.89 -20.24 8.49
N ASN A 2 6.10 -20.90 7.64
CA ASN A 2 6.06 -20.54 6.21
C ASN A 2 5.52 -19.11 6.10
N LYS A 3 6.28 -18.20 5.49
CA LYS A 3 5.83 -16.84 5.22
C LYS A 3 4.59 -16.92 4.31
N LYS A 4 3.57 -16.11 4.61
CA LYS A 4 2.35 -16.04 3.80
C LYS A 4 2.73 -15.41 2.46
N ASN A 5 2.55 -16.14 1.35
CA ASN A 5 2.76 -15.60 0.02
C ASN A 5 1.64 -14.59 -0.29
N ILE A 6 2.01 -13.38 -0.68
CA ILE A 6 1.08 -12.28 -1.01
C ILE A 6 1.15 -11.85 -2.48
N SER A 7 1.67 -12.70 -3.36
CA SER A 7 1.66 -12.42 -4.79
C SER A 7 0.22 -12.27 -5.28
N GLY A 8 -0.05 -11.26 -6.11
CA GLY A 8 -1.38 -11.02 -6.65
C GLY A 8 -1.60 -9.59 -7.11
N ILE A 9 -2.84 -9.32 -7.56
CA ILE A 9 -3.29 -7.99 -7.96
C ILE A 9 -4.22 -7.43 -6.90
N TYR A 10 -3.94 -6.23 -6.45
CA TYR A 10 -4.65 -5.58 -5.36
C TYR A 10 -5.28 -4.27 -5.79
N LEU A 11 -6.50 -4.03 -5.33
CA LEU A 11 -7.11 -2.70 -5.36
C LEU A 11 -6.66 -1.93 -4.12
N TYR A 12 -5.82 -0.92 -4.33
CA TYR A 12 -5.27 -0.06 -3.29
C TYR A 12 -6.11 1.20 -3.13
N ARG A 13 -6.36 1.57 -1.87
CA ARG A 13 -6.92 2.87 -1.49
C ARG A 13 -6.25 3.36 -0.21
N SER A 14 -6.02 4.67 -0.12
CA SER A 14 -5.58 5.33 1.09
C SER A 14 -6.37 6.59 1.39
N LEU A 15 -6.51 6.84 2.69
CA LEU A 15 -7.32 7.90 3.27
C LEU A 15 -6.43 8.75 4.18
N ILE A 16 -6.49 10.07 4.03
CA ILE A 16 -5.77 10.99 4.90
C ILE A 16 -6.26 10.84 6.34
N ASN A 17 -5.34 10.93 7.31
CA ASN A 17 -5.63 10.78 8.75
C ASN A 17 -6.33 12.02 9.33
N ASN A 18 -7.50 12.37 8.78
CA ASN A 18 -8.31 13.49 9.22
C ASN A 18 -8.95 13.19 10.58
N LYS A 19 -8.87 14.16 11.50
CA LYS A 19 -9.39 14.04 12.88
C LYS A 19 -10.81 14.61 13.03
N VAL A 20 -11.38 15.20 11.98
CA VAL A 20 -12.71 15.79 11.95
C VAL A 20 -13.70 14.73 11.48
N LEU A 21 -14.52 14.24 12.41
CA LEU A 21 -15.48 13.16 12.19
C LEU A 21 -16.49 13.46 11.08
N GLN A 22 -16.84 14.73 10.88
CA GLN A 22 -17.81 15.19 9.89
C GLN A 22 -17.21 15.35 8.49
N THR A 23 -15.92 15.09 8.31
CA THR A 23 -15.32 15.13 6.97
C THR A 23 -15.96 14.04 6.12
N GLU A 24 -16.46 14.41 4.94
CA GLU A 24 -17.06 13.46 4.02
C GLU A 24 -16.01 12.47 3.51
N PHE A 25 -16.39 11.20 3.34
CA PHE A 25 -15.43 10.14 2.98
C PHE A 25 -14.71 10.39 1.65
N ASN A 26 -15.38 11.02 0.68
CA ASN A 26 -14.78 11.40 -0.60
C ASN A 26 -13.70 12.47 -0.48
N GLU A 27 -13.73 13.29 0.57
CA GLU A 27 -12.69 14.28 0.87
C GLU A 27 -11.46 13.66 1.55
N LEU A 28 -11.56 12.39 1.96
CA LEU A 28 -10.46 11.69 2.60
C LEU A 28 -9.48 11.05 1.62
N GLU A 29 -9.79 10.98 0.32
CA GLU A 29 -8.94 10.28 -0.67
C GLU A 29 -7.52 10.85 -0.68
N PHE A 30 -6.54 9.99 -0.36
CA PHE A 30 -5.12 10.31 -0.47
C PHE A 30 -4.49 9.71 -1.72
N GLY A 31 -4.93 8.51 -2.09
CA GLY A 31 -4.52 7.84 -3.31
C GLY A 31 -5.29 6.56 -3.56
N ARG A 32 -5.37 6.15 -4.83
CA ARG A 32 -6.02 4.91 -5.25
C ARG A 32 -5.36 4.35 -6.50
N GLY A 33 -5.51 3.06 -6.72
CA GLY A 33 -5.05 2.42 -7.95
C GLY A 33 -4.91 0.92 -7.82
N ILE A 34 -4.16 0.32 -8.73
CA ILE A 34 -3.93 -1.12 -8.80
C ILE A 34 -2.46 -1.39 -8.47
N MET A 35 -2.23 -2.23 -7.46
CA MET A 35 -0.89 -2.73 -7.14
C MET A 35 -0.74 -4.17 -7.62
N THR A 36 0.29 -4.45 -8.40
CA THR A 36 0.68 -5.82 -8.75
C THR A 36 1.88 -6.21 -7.92
N ILE A 37 1.75 -7.27 -7.11
CA ILE A 37 2.78 -7.71 -6.17
C ILE A 37 3.27 -9.11 -6.57
N SER A 38 4.59 -9.26 -6.55
CA SER A 38 5.28 -10.55 -6.60
C SER A 38 6.06 -10.73 -5.31
N ASP A 39 5.87 -11.88 -4.67
CA ASP A 39 6.57 -12.30 -3.46
C ASP A 39 7.43 -13.53 -3.75
N ALA A 40 8.74 -13.38 -3.55
CA ALA A 40 9.71 -14.46 -3.58
C ALA A 40 10.37 -14.59 -2.20
N ASP A 41 9.86 -15.52 -1.39
CA ASP A 41 10.35 -15.81 -0.03
C ASP A 41 10.42 -14.58 0.91
N GLY A 42 9.38 -13.75 0.85
CA GLY A 42 9.27 -12.52 1.62
C GLY A 42 10.04 -11.35 1.04
N THR A 43 10.60 -11.45 -0.18
CA THR A 43 11.11 -10.29 -0.93
C THR A 43 10.04 -9.83 -1.90
N ILE A 44 9.64 -8.57 -1.80
CA ILE A 44 8.59 -7.97 -2.62
C ILE A 44 9.18 -7.18 -3.78
N LYS A 45 8.63 -7.43 -4.97
CA LYS A 45 8.70 -6.53 -6.12
C LYS A 45 7.30 -6.30 -6.66
N GLY A 46 7.04 -5.13 -7.23
CA GLY A 46 5.75 -4.86 -7.82
C GLY A 46 5.67 -3.55 -8.58
N THR A 47 4.47 -3.20 -8.99
CA THR A 47 4.11 -1.92 -9.60
C THR A 47 2.87 -1.36 -8.94
N PHE A 48 2.72 -0.03 -8.99
CA PHE A 48 1.52 0.66 -8.57
C PHE A 48 1.06 1.58 -9.69
N ASN A 49 -0.08 1.27 -10.30
CA ASN A 49 -0.69 2.05 -11.36
C ASN A 49 -1.88 2.82 -10.80
N MET A 50 -1.80 4.15 -10.82
CA MET A 50 -2.83 5.06 -10.31
C MET A 50 -3.75 5.60 -11.42
N GLY A 51 -3.60 5.10 -12.66
CA GLY A 51 -4.26 5.63 -13.85
C GLY A 51 -3.51 6.82 -14.45
N GLU A 52 -3.95 7.26 -15.63
CA GLU A 52 -3.50 8.51 -16.28
C GLU A 52 -1.97 8.65 -16.47
N GLY A 53 -1.27 7.51 -16.57
CA GLY A 53 0.20 7.49 -16.71
C GLY A 53 0.97 7.66 -15.41
N TYR A 54 0.29 7.74 -14.26
CA TYR A 54 0.93 7.71 -12.95
C TYR A 54 1.25 6.28 -12.55
N GLU A 55 2.54 5.93 -12.57
CA GLU A 55 3.03 4.61 -12.21
C GLU A 55 4.22 4.71 -11.22
N MET A 56 4.39 3.69 -10.38
CA MET A 56 5.54 3.53 -9.51
C MET A 56 6.03 2.09 -9.52
N THR A 57 7.33 1.87 -9.30
CA THR A 57 7.85 0.56 -8.92
C THR A 57 7.78 0.37 -7.41
N LEU A 58 7.52 -0.85 -6.99
CA LEU A 58 7.44 -1.25 -5.58
C LEU A 58 8.55 -2.23 -5.24
N LYS A 59 9.21 -2.03 -4.10
CA LYS A 59 10.20 -2.97 -3.54
C LYS A 59 10.04 -3.05 -2.03
N GLY A 60 10.14 -4.22 -1.44
CA GLY A 60 9.92 -4.37 -0.01
C GLY A 60 10.25 -5.75 0.53
N THR A 61 9.84 -5.99 1.76
CA THR A 61 9.98 -7.27 2.45
C THR A 61 8.74 -7.60 3.28
N ILE A 62 8.55 -8.90 3.49
CA ILE A 62 7.62 -9.46 4.48
C ILE A 62 8.44 -9.98 5.65
N PHE A 63 8.00 -9.64 6.86
CA PHE A 63 8.56 -10.17 8.10
C PHE A 63 7.43 -10.59 9.04
N SER A 64 7.74 -11.43 10.02
CA SER A 64 6.78 -11.86 11.03
C SER A 64 7.22 -11.38 12.40
N GLU A 65 6.25 -10.97 13.20
CA GLU A 65 6.41 -10.64 14.62
C GLU A 65 5.26 -11.31 15.37
N ASP A 66 5.60 -12.15 16.35
CA ASP A 66 4.68 -13.07 17.02
C ASP A 66 3.84 -13.92 16.05
N LYS A 67 2.53 -13.73 16.05
CA LYS A 67 1.55 -14.45 15.22
C LYS A 67 1.13 -13.67 13.98
N ASN A 68 1.73 -12.51 13.75
CA ASN A 68 1.36 -11.58 12.69
C ASN A 68 2.45 -11.50 11.62
N SER A 69 2.03 -11.21 10.39
CA SER A 69 2.94 -10.96 9.27
C SER A 69 2.75 -9.53 8.77
N PHE A 70 3.86 -8.85 8.51
CA PHE A 70 3.90 -7.44 8.17
C PHE A 70 4.60 -7.25 6.82
N LEU A 71 4.15 -6.23 6.10
CA LEU A 71 4.76 -5.72 4.88
C LEU A 71 5.50 -4.42 5.21
N ARG A 72 6.73 -4.28 4.73
CA ARG A 72 7.40 -2.98 4.61
C ARG A 72 7.88 -2.78 3.18
N MET A 73 7.53 -1.66 2.57
CA MET A 73 7.74 -1.46 1.14
C MET A 73 7.99 0.01 0.83
N THR A 74 8.73 0.28 -0.24
CA THR A 74 8.93 1.62 -0.80
C THR A 74 8.41 1.62 -2.23
N GLY A 75 7.58 2.60 -2.54
CA GLY A 75 7.19 2.97 -3.90
C GLY A 75 8.12 4.06 -4.42
N ASN A 76 8.70 3.85 -5.59
CA ASN A 76 9.53 4.83 -6.30
C ASN A 76 8.89 5.15 -7.64
N GLY A 77 8.68 6.43 -7.90
CA GLY A 77 8.20 6.88 -9.20
C GLY A 77 9.18 6.60 -10.32
N ILE A 78 8.69 6.63 -11.56
CA ILE A 78 9.45 6.24 -12.74
C ILE A 78 10.22 7.47 -13.28
N PRO A 79 11.56 7.39 -13.43
CA PRO A 79 12.34 8.50 -13.98
C PRO A 79 11.82 8.98 -15.33
N GLY A 80 11.74 10.30 -15.51
CA GLY A 80 11.26 10.91 -16.76
C GLY A 80 9.74 10.83 -16.99
N THR A 81 8.96 10.44 -15.98
CA THR A 81 7.48 10.41 -16.03
C THR A 81 6.84 11.42 -15.07
N ALA A 82 5.51 11.48 -15.02
CA ALA A 82 4.78 12.34 -14.09
C ALA A 82 5.04 12.00 -12.61
N THR A 83 5.47 10.78 -12.30
CA THR A 83 5.84 10.38 -10.93
C THR A 83 7.32 10.52 -10.64
N ASP A 84 8.13 11.11 -11.55
CA ASP A 84 9.57 11.23 -11.33
C ASP A 84 9.90 11.82 -9.96
N LYS A 85 10.86 11.21 -9.27
CA LYS A 85 11.31 11.52 -7.91
C LYS A 85 10.29 11.31 -6.80
N TRP A 86 9.10 10.77 -7.07
CA TRP A 86 8.17 10.41 -6.00
C TRP A 86 8.74 9.26 -5.18
N VAL A 87 8.68 9.38 -3.86
CA VAL A 87 9.03 8.30 -2.93
C VAL A 87 7.97 8.22 -1.84
N TYR A 88 7.42 7.03 -1.65
CA TYR A 88 6.47 6.73 -0.60
C TYR A 88 6.90 5.47 0.14
N ASP A 89 6.87 5.49 1.47
CA ASP A 89 7.14 4.32 2.29
C ASP A 89 5.83 3.79 2.89
N TYR A 90 5.74 2.47 2.98
CA TYR A 90 4.56 1.74 3.42
C TYR A 90 4.94 0.78 4.54
N VAL A 91 4.08 0.70 5.55
CA VAL A 91 4.08 -0.39 6.54
C VAL A 91 2.67 -0.92 6.67
N GLY A 92 2.48 -2.23 6.62
CA GLY A 92 1.17 -2.85 6.70
C GLY A 92 1.17 -4.18 7.44
N LEU A 93 0.00 -4.54 7.96
CA LEU A 93 -0.33 -5.84 8.50
C LEU A 93 -1.02 -6.66 7.42
N ILE A 94 -0.57 -7.90 7.21
CA ILE A 94 -1.32 -8.88 6.41
C ILE A 94 -2.43 -9.41 7.30
N ASP A 95 -3.68 -9.08 6.97
CA ASP A 95 -4.79 -9.30 7.88
C ASP A 95 -4.90 -10.79 8.28
N PRO A 96 -5.08 -11.08 9.58
CA PRO A 96 -5.29 -12.43 10.06
C PRO A 96 -6.62 -12.97 9.52
N ILE A 97 -6.68 -14.28 9.34
CA ILE A 97 -7.93 -14.95 8.94
C ILE A 97 -8.80 -15.07 10.20
N TRP A 98 -10.04 -14.59 10.12
CA TRP A 98 -11.01 -14.78 11.18
C TRP A 98 -11.53 -16.22 11.15
N PRO A 99 -11.54 -16.96 12.28
CA PRO A 99 -11.98 -18.36 12.31
C PRO A 99 -13.42 -18.58 11.83
N ASN A 100 -14.27 -17.56 11.96
CA ASN A 100 -15.69 -17.56 11.60
C ASN A 100 -16.00 -16.58 10.45
N ALA A 101 -15.00 -16.21 9.63
CA ALA A 101 -15.21 -15.36 8.47
C ALA A 101 -16.19 -15.98 7.47
N VAL A 102 -17.06 -15.15 6.92
CA VAL A 102 -17.83 -15.46 5.70
C VAL A 102 -17.10 -14.83 4.53
N ALA A 103 -16.50 -15.67 3.68
CA ALA A 103 -15.82 -15.25 2.44
C ALA A 103 -14.82 -14.08 2.62
N GLN A 104 -14.01 -14.11 3.69
CA GLN A 104 -13.01 -13.07 3.92
C GLN A 104 -12.04 -12.99 2.74
N THR A 105 -11.97 -11.79 2.15
CA THR A 105 -11.02 -11.50 1.07
C THR A 105 -9.67 -11.13 1.67
N PRO A 106 -8.56 -11.72 1.21
CA PRO A 106 -7.22 -11.35 1.67
C PRO A 106 -6.99 -9.84 1.50
N THR A 107 -6.65 -9.19 2.61
CA THR A 107 -6.47 -7.74 2.67
C THR A 107 -5.19 -7.43 3.44
N ILE A 108 -4.54 -6.34 3.08
CA ILE A 108 -3.42 -5.76 3.83
C ILE A 108 -3.85 -4.34 4.22
N THR A 109 -3.72 -4.02 5.50
CA THR A 109 -4.08 -2.72 6.07
C THR A 109 -2.84 -2.06 6.66
N GLY A 110 -2.72 -0.74 6.60
CA GLY A 110 -1.48 -0.10 7.05
C GLY A 110 -1.42 1.42 6.96
N SER A 111 -0.20 1.93 6.98
CA SER A 111 0.14 3.34 6.87
C SER A 111 1.08 3.58 5.69
N VAL A 112 0.86 4.69 5.00
CA VAL A 112 1.76 5.21 3.96
C VAL A 112 2.23 6.60 4.35
N ILE A 113 3.48 6.92 4.05
CA ILE A 113 4.06 8.25 4.20
C ILE A 113 4.61 8.73 2.86
N ARG A 114 4.39 10.01 2.54
CA ARG A 114 5.14 10.68 1.49
C ARG A 114 6.54 10.99 2.01
N SER A 115 7.56 10.30 1.50
CA SER A 115 8.92 10.38 2.05
C SER A 115 9.70 11.59 1.52
N VAL A 116 9.33 12.11 0.36
CA VAL A 116 9.97 13.27 -0.28
C VAL A 116 8.94 14.26 -0.84
N ASP A 117 9.32 15.53 -0.89
CA ASP A 117 8.52 16.58 -1.54
C ASP A 117 8.39 16.29 -3.05
N HIS A 118 7.22 16.60 -3.63
CA HIS A 118 7.04 16.66 -5.08
C HIS A 118 5.91 17.65 -5.42
N GLY A 119 6.10 18.47 -6.47
CA GLY A 119 5.16 19.54 -6.80
C GLY A 119 4.82 20.43 -5.59
N SER A 120 3.54 20.60 -5.30
CA SER A 120 3.03 21.29 -4.10
C SER A 120 2.87 20.38 -2.87
N SER A 121 3.14 19.08 -3.03
CA SER A 121 2.94 18.04 -2.02
C SER A 121 4.17 17.87 -1.11
N LYS A 122 3.97 18.06 0.20
CA LYS A 122 5.05 17.98 1.22
C LYS A 122 5.30 16.60 1.78
N ALA A 123 6.57 16.26 2.00
CA ALA A 123 7.00 15.08 2.73
C ALA A 123 6.44 15.07 4.17
N GLY A 124 6.39 13.89 4.78
CA GLY A 124 5.91 13.70 6.15
C GLY A 124 4.40 13.53 6.28
N VAL A 125 3.63 13.78 5.21
CA VAL A 125 2.19 13.52 5.21
C VAL A 125 1.94 12.02 5.25
N THR A 126 1.13 11.58 6.22
CA THR A 126 0.74 10.17 6.40
C THR A 126 -0.74 9.95 6.12
N ALA A 127 -1.05 8.75 5.63
CA ALA A 127 -2.40 8.28 5.38
C ALA A 127 -2.52 6.81 5.78
N THR A 128 -3.72 6.38 6.17
CA THR A 128 -4.03 4.95 6.32
C THR A 128 -4.35 4.36 4.96
N PHE A 129 -3.92 3.13 4.70
CA PHE A 129 -4.27 2.41 3.48
C PHE A 129 -4.89 1.04 3.77
N TYR A 130 -5.60 0.55 2.78
CA TYR A 130 -5.95 -0.85 2.65
C TYR A 130 -5.81 -1.28 1.19
N MET A 131 -5.43 -2.53 0.98
CA MET A 131 -5.34 -3.12 -0.35
C MET A 131 -5.97 -4.50 -0.35
N VAL A 132 -6.93 -4.71 -1.24
CA VAL A 132 -7.78 -5.91 -1.30
C VAL A 132 -7.35 -6.76 -2.48
N LEU A 133 -7.04 -8.04 -2.25
CA LEU A 133 -6.67 -8.97 -3.30
C LEU A 133 -7.87 -9.20 -4.25
N THR A 134 -7.60 -9.19 -5.55
CA THR A 134 -8.62 -9.40 -6.60
C THR A 134 -8.40 -10.65 -7.42
N THR A 135 -7.13 -10.98 -7.70
CA THR A 135 -6.71 -12.15 -8.46
C THR A 135 -5.38 -12.65 -7.95
#